data_AF-A0A6G7VDK5-F1
#
_entry.id   AF-A0A6G7VDK5-F1
#
_cell.length_a   1.000
_cell.length_b   1.000
_cell.length_c   1.000
_cell.angle_alpha   90.00
_cell.angle_beta   90.00
_cell.angle_gamma   90.00
#
_symmetry.space_group_name_H-M   'P 1'
#
loop_
_entity.id
_entity.type
_entity.pdbx_description
1 polymer ?
#
loop_
_entity_poly.entity_id
_entity_poly.type
_entity_poly.pdbx_seq_one_letter_code
_entity_poly.pdbx_strand_id
1 'polypeptide(L)'
;MTRDPAFDVPLLAKRIEAMRPALLILDPIVSAVAGDAHKSNDVRRALQPLVDMAARIGCAVIGITHLTKGTQGRDPTERVTGSIGFAALARVVLLATKAENPAPGDPPRLLVRSKSNIGPDDGGIGYELTQAEAALGLWATRIEWLSPVEGSARTLIARAEAVPEEDAGGELEEAKNFLCDLLSDGPLTAKEVKADADGAGFAWRTIERAKRELGVEAIRTGGLGKSGRWEWHLPLRPPEMPKTATQKGWRSKENLAVLGNAASVAKPLPPDTEGF
;
A
#
# COMPACT_ATOMS: atom_id res chain seq x y z
N MET A 1 12.16 -41.16 1.18
CA MET A 1 12.16 -40.37 2.43
C MET A 1 11.65 -38.99 2.07
N THR A 2 10.40 -38.68 2.42
CA THR A 2 9.77 -37.40 2.12
C THR A 2 10.46 -36.33 2.96
N ARG A 3 11.02 -35.30 2.32
CA ARG A 3 11.64 -34.18 3.03
C ARG A 3 10.53 -33.28 3.55
N ASP A 4 10.57 -32.97 4.82
CA ASP A 4 9.65 -32.04 5.46
C ASP A 4 10.45 -30.84 5.98
N PRO A 5 10.35 -29.67 5.32
CA PRO A 5 11.10 -28.48 5.72
C PRO A 5 10.91 -28.09 7.19
N ALA A 6 9.78 -28.45 7.81
CA ALA A 6 9.49 -28.13 9.20
C ALA A 6 10.34 -28.92 10.21
N PHE A 7 10.78 -30.13 9.86
CA PHE A 7 11.61 -30.99 10.71
C PHE A 7 13.06 -31.11 10.21
N ASP A 8 13.30 -30.86 8.93
CA ASP A 8 14.60 -31.00 8.29
C ASP A 8 15.49 -29.75 8.40
N VAL A 9 15.03 -28.68 9.06
CA VAL A 9 15.80 -27.43 9.24
C VAL A 9 17.23 -27.67 9.75
N PRO A 10 17.48 -28.52 10.77
CA PRO A 10 18.85 -28.78 11.22
C PRO A 10 19.71 -29.50 10.17
N LEU A 11 19.12 -30.39 9.38
CA LEU A 11 19.82 -31.08 8.29
C LEU A 11 20.12 -30.12 7.14
N LEU A 12 19.17 -29.25 6.80
CA LEU A 12 19.33 -28.18 5.82
C LEU A 12 20.47 -27.24 6.23
N ALA A 13 20.50 -26.81 7.50
CA ALA A 13 21.58 -25.96 8.04
C ALA A 13 22.97 -26.58 7.83
N LYS A 14 23.15 -27.87 8.15
CA LYS A 14 24.43 -28.58 7.93
C LYS A 14 24.86 -28.60 6.46
N ARG A 15 23.92 -28.81 5.53
CA ARG A 15 24.23 -28.78 4.10
C ARG A 15 24.59 -27.38 3.61
N ILE A 16 23.89 -26.37 4.10
CA ILE A 16 24.17 -24.96 3.77
C ILE A 16 25.55 -24.55 4.29
N GLU A 17 25.96 -24.99 5.47
CA GLU A 17 27.30 -24.71 6.01
C GLU A 17 28.41 -25.27 5.12
N ALA A 18 28.21 -26.42 4.48
CA ALA A 18 29.17 -26.98 3.54
C ALA A 18 29.22 -26.20 2.21
N MET A 19 28.08 -25.69 1.73
CA MET A 19 28.00 -24.92 0.47
C MET A 19 28.39 -23.45 0.61
N ARG A 20 28.18 -22.87 1.80
CA ARG A 20 28.41 -21.44 2.13
C ARG A 20 27.80 -20.45 1.13
N PRO A 21 26.49 -20.51 0.83
CA PRO A 21 25.85 -19.54 -0.07
C PRO A 21 25.85 -18.15 0.55
N ALA A 22 25.89 -17.12 -0.30
CA ALA A 22 25.70 -15.73 0.13
C ALA A 22 24.24 -15.40 0.48
N LEU A 23 23.27 -16.12 -0.10
CA LEU A 23 21.84 -15.89 0.05
C LEU A 23 21.06 -17.21 0.12
N LEU A 24 20.17 -17.31 1.10
CA LEU A 24 19.15 -18.36 1.25
C LEU A 24 17.76 -17.72 1.15
N ILE A 25 16.91 -18.27 0.28
CA ILE A 25 15.50 -17.84 0.16
C ILE A 25 14.60 -18.99 0.63
N LEU A 26 13.66 -18.69 1.51
CA LEU A 26 12.64 -19.61 2.03
C LEU A 26 11.28 -19.15 1.54
N ASP A 27 10.70 -19.88 0.59
CA ASP A 27 9.42 -19.54 -0.03
C ASP A 27 8.45 -20.75 -0.03
N PRO A 28 7.40 -20.76 0.82
CA PRO A 28 7.12 -19.77 1.86
C PRO A 28 7.84 -20.12 3.17
N ILE A 29 8.29 -19.11 3.93
CA ILE A 29 9.01 -19.30 5.21
C ILE A 29 8.18 -20.06 6.25
N VAL A 30 6.85 -20.01 6.15
CA VAL A 30 5.93 -20.69 7.08
C VAL A 30 6.08 -22.21 7.01
N SER A 31 6.51 -22.77 5.87
CA SER A 31 6.74 -24.21 5.73
C SER A 31 7.91 -24.71 6.57
N ALA A 32 8.79 -23.83 7.05
CA ALA A 32 9.87 -24.18 7.96
C ALA A 32 9.45 -24.20 9.44
N VAL A 33 8.16 -23.97 9.76
CA VAL A 33 7.64 -23.93 11.13
C VAL A 33 6.78 -25.17 11.39
N ALA A 34 7.27 -26.11 12.20
CA ALA A 34 6.53 -27.32 12.58
C ALA A 34 5.40 -27.07 13.59
N GLY A 35 5.43 -25.95 14.31
CA GLY A 35 4.45 -25.55 15.31
C GLY A 35 3.39 -24.58 14.77
N ASP A 36 2.75 -23.85 15.67
CA ASP A 36 1.77 -22.84 15.30
C ASP A 36 2.47 -21.57 14.81
N ALA A 37 2.40 -21.31 13.50
CA ALA A 37 3.01 -20.13 12.88
C ALA A 37 2.43 -18.80 13.37
N HIS A 38 1.27 -18.79 14.06
CA HIS A 38 0.71 -17.61 14.73
C HIS A 38 1.30 -17.35 16.12
N LYS A 39 2.05 -18.31 16.69
CA LYS A 39 2.72 -18.17 17.99
C LYS A 39 4.18 -17.79 17.80
N SER A 40 4.53 -16.59 18.28
CA SER A 40 5.90 -16.06 18.18
C SER A 40 6.97 -17.00 18.71
N ASN A 41 6.71 -17.73 19.80
CA ASN A 41 7.66 -18.67 20.38
C ASN A 41 7.95 -19.87 19.47
N ASP A 42 6.95 -20.38 18.76
CA ASP A 42 7.12 -21.54 17.86
C ASP A 42 7.84 -21.13 16.59
N VAL A 43 7.53 -19.95 16.04
CA VAL A 43 8.27 -19.34 14.92
C VAL A 43 9.74 -19.17 15.28
N ARG A 44 10.04 -18.57 16.45
CA ARG A 44 11.43 -18.34 16.88
C ARG A 44 12.18 -19.66 17.03
N ARG A 45 11.58 -20.64 17.72
CA ARG A 45 12.19 -21.95 17.95
C ARG A 45 12.53 -22.68 16.66
N ALA A 46 11.61 -22.63 15.68
CA ALA A 46 11.79 -23.29 14.40
C ALA A 46 12.88 -22.64 13.54
N LEU A 47 12.95 -21.30 13.55
CA LEU A 47 13.85 -20.55 12.67
C LEU A 47 15.23 -20.24 13.29
N GLN A 48 15.39 -20.31 14.62
CA GLN A 48 16.66 -20.00 15.30
C GLN A 48 17.86 -20.76 14.74
N PRO A 49 17.78 -22.08 14.43
CA PRO A 49 18.92 -22.81 13.85
C PRO A 49 19.40 -22.23 12.52
N LEU A 50 18.49 -21.70 11.69
CA LEU A 50 18.86 -21.04 10.42
C LEU A 50 19.49 -19.68 10.66
N VAL A 51 18.98 -18.91 11.63
CA VAL A 51 19.55 -17.61 12.01
C VAL A 51 20.98 -17.78 12.53
N ASP A 52 21.21 -18.75 13.42
CA ASP A 52 22.52 -19.01 14.01
C ASP A 52 23.51 -19.48 12.93
N MET A 53 23.06 -20.38 12.05
CA MET A 53 23.87 -20.85 10.93
C MET A 53 24.23 -19.69 9.98
N ALA A 54 23.25 -18.89 9.58
CA ALA A 54 23.44 -17.76 8.69
C ALA A 54 24.44 -16.74 9.25
N ALA A 55 24.35 -16.45 10.55
CA ALA A 55 25.30 -15.59 11.26
C ALA A 55 26.73 -16.15 11.25
N ARG A 56 26.91 -17.47 11.44
CA ARG A 56 28.23 -18.11 11.42
C ARG A 56 28.91 -18.03 10.05
N ILE A 57 28.17 -18.23 8.97
CA ILE A 57 28.75 -18.32 7.62
C ILE A 57 28.70 -17.01 6.82
N GLY A 58 28.02 -15.98 7.33
CA GLY A 58 27.83 -14.71 6.63
C GLY A 58 26.79 -14.79 5.51
N CYS A 59 25.75 -15.63 5.68
CA CYS A 59 24.68 -15.81 4.69
C CYS A 59 23.50 -14.90 5.01
N ALA A 60 22.93 -14.24 3.99
CA ALA A 60 21.66 -13.54 4.12
C ALA A 60 20.49 -14.53 4.01
N VAL A 61 19.46 -14.38 4.85
CA VAL A 61 18.24 -15.21 4.79
C VAL A 61 17.05 -14.32 4.47
N ILE A 62 16.32 -14.65 3.40
CA ILE A 62 15.07 -13.99 3.02
C ILE A 62 13.93 -14.99 3.15
N GLY A 63 12.93 -14.62 3.96
CA GLY A 63 11.67 -15.36 4.05
C GLY A 63 10.58 -14.68 3.23
N ILE A 64 9.86 -15.45 2.41
CA ILE A 64 8.70 -14.99 1.67
C ILE A 64 7.45 -15.52 2.37
N THR A 65 6.47 -14.65 2.60
CA THR A 65 5.20 -15.04 3.23
C THR A 65 4.07 -14.13 2.78
N HIS A 66 2.83 -14.61 2.95
CA HIS A 66 1.64 -13.85 2.64
C HIS A 66 1.19 -12.99 3.83
N LEU A 67 0.53 -11.88 3.51
CA LEU A 67 -0.24 -11.11 4.48
C LEU A 67 -1.55 -11.83 4.79
N THR A 68 -2.06 -11.68 6.02
CA THR A 68 -3.38 -12.21 6.38
C THR A 68 -4.50 -11.40 5.75
N LYS A 69 -5.49 -12.11 5.18
CA LYS A 69 -6.70 -11.50 4.61
C LYS A 69 -7.50 -10.76 5.70
N GLY A 70 -8.18 -9.67 5.33
CA GLY A 70 -9.07 -8.94 6.24
C GLY A 70 -8.36 -8.09 7.31
N THR A 71 -7.08 -7.79 7.13
CA THR A 71 -6.28 -6.95 8.05
C THR A 71 -5.93 -5.57 7.48
N GLN A 72 -6.63 -5.14 6.42
CA GLN A 72 -6.51 -3.78 5.88
C GLN A 72 -6.72 -2.75 6.98
N GLY A 73 -5.89 -1.70 7.00
CA GLY A 73 -5.91 -0.65 8.03
C GLY A 73 -5.19 -0.97 9.34
N ARG A 74 -4.76 -2.22 9.59
CA ARG A 74 -3.85 -2.54 10.72
C ARG A 74 -2.42 -2.12 10.43
N ASP A 75 -1.58 -2.10 11.46
CA ASP A 75 -0.15 -1.85 11.28
C ASP A 75 0.44 -2.83 10.26
N PRO A 76 1.16 -2.37 9.22
CA PRO A 76 1.67 -3.24 8.17
C PRO A 76 2.53 -4.40 8.64
N THR A 77 3.29 -4.19 9.72
CA THR A 77 4.19 -5.21 10.28
C THR A 77 3.41 -6.29 11.02
N GLU A 78 2.28 -5.96 11.64
CA GLU A 78 1.38 -6.94 12.28
C GLU A 78 0.63 -7.84 11.29
N ARG A 79 0.53 -7.42 10.02
CA ARG A 79 -0.17 -8.16 8.95
C ARG A 79 0.61 -9.36 8.42
N VAL A 80 1.91 -9.46 8.72
CA VAL A 80 2.81 -10.54 8.27
C VAL A 80 2.34 -11.87 8.86
N THR A 81 1.69 -12.70 8.03
CA THR A 81 1.12 -14.02 8.42
C THR A 81 0.22 -14.00 9.66
N GLY A 82 -0.27 -12.83 10.10
CA GLY A 82 -0.98 -12.67 11.37
C GLY A 82 -0.16 -13.08 12.59
N SER A 83 1.17 -13.01 12.49
CA SER A 83 2.11 -13.43 13.53
C SER A 83 3.19 -12.38 13.70
N ILE A 84 3.18 -11.74 14.87
CA ILE A 84 4.25 -10.83 15.29
C ILE A 84 5.61 -11.58 15.29
N GLY A 85 5.62 -12.91 15.41
CA GLY A 85 6.83 -13.74 15.48
C GLY A 85 7.80 -13.55 14.32
N PHE A 86 7.31 -13.62 13.07
CA PHE A 86 8.17 -13.47 11.89
C PHE A 86 8.74 -12.06 11.80
N ALA A 87 7.87 -11.06 11.95
CA ALA A 87 8.28 -9.66 11.93
C ALA A 87 9.24 -9.31 13.07
N ALA A 88 9.04 -9.85 14.28
CA ALA A 88 9.90 -9.64 15.43
C ALA A 88 11.30 -10.24 15.23
N LEU A 89 11.38 -11.44 14.63
CA LEU A 89 12.64 -12.11 14.32
C LEU A 89 13.41 -11.42 13.19
N ALA A 90 12.71 -10.91 12.19
CA ALA A 90 13.32 -10.26 11.02
C ALA A 90 14.04 -8.95 11.39
N ARG A 91 15.21 -8.71 10.76
CA ARG A 91 15.94 -7.43 10.86
C ARG A 91 15.32 -6.35 9.98
N VAL A 92 14.84 -6.75 8.81
CA VAL A 92 14.15 -5.90 7.84
C VAL A 92 12.87 -6.61 7.41
N VAL A 93 11.77 -5.87 7.31
CA VAL A 93 10.51 -6.35 6.74
C VAL A 93 10.18 -5.46 5.54
N LEU A 94 10.03 -6.11 4.38
CA LEU A 94 9.63 -5.49 3.13
C LEU A 94 8.23 -5.97 2.76
N LEU A 95 7.39 -5.03 2.32
CA LEU A 95 6.02 -5.29 1.91
C LEU A 95 5.85 -4.89 0.44
N ALA A 96 5.51 -5.88 -0.37
CA ALA A 96 5.11 -5.65 -1.76
C ALA A 96 3.60 -5.41 -1.82
N THR A 97 3.18 -4.28 -2.36
CA THR A 97 1.76 -3.96 -2.57
C THR A 97 1.50 -3.51 -4.00
N LYS A 98 0.30 -3.80 -4.50
CA LYS A 98 -0.22 -3.30 -5.77
C LYS A 98 -1.10 -2.10 -5.44
N ALA A 99 -0.91 -0.98 -6.13
CA ALA A 99 -1.89 0.08 -6.10
C ALA A 99 -3.15 -0.40 -6.83
N GLU A 100 -4.32 -0.35 -6.19
CA GLU A 100 -5.57 -0.75 -6.85
C GLU A 100 -5.89 0.23 -7.98
N ASN A 101 -5.79 1.53 -7.70
CA ASN A 101 -5.95 2.60 -8.69
C ASN A 101 -4.89 3.70 -8.44
N PRO A 102 -3.70 3.59 -9.05
CA PRO A 102 -2.64 4.58 -8.87
C PRO A 102 -3.05 5.95 -9.45
N ALA A 103 -2.81 7.02 -8.71
CA ALA A 103 -2.98 8.38 -9.22
C ALA A 103 -2.00 8.65 -10.39
N PRO A 104 -2.29 9.63 -11.28
CA PRO A 104 -1.34 10.01 -12.32
C PRO A 104 0.03 10.36 -11.74
N GLY A 105 1.06 9.61 -12.15
CA GLY A 105 2.44 9.77 -11.66
C GLY A 105 2.82 8.92 -10.44
N ASP A 106 1.86 8.24 -9.79
CA ASP A 106 2.15 7.24 -8.76
C ASP A 106 2.50 5.88 -9.41
N PRO A 107 3.43 5.11 -8.83
CA PRO A 107 3.81 3.80 -9.35
C PRO A 107 2.70 2.76 -9.13
N PRO A 108 2.51 1.81 -10.07
CA PRO A 108 1.46 0.79 -9.98
C PRO A 108 1.71 -0.26 -8.89
N ARG A 109 2.97 -0.40 -8.44
CA ARG A 109 3.36 -1.27 -7.33
C ARG A 109 4.41 -0.59 -6.47
N LEU A 110 4.41 -0.96 -5.20
CA LEU A 110 5.34 -0.42 -4.21
C LEU A 110 6.01 -1.57 -3.45
N LEU A 111 7.31 -1.47 -3.28
CA LEU A 111 8.06 -2.26 -2.31
C LEU A 111 8.44 -1.33 -1.16
N VAL A 112 7.84 -1.55 0.01
CA VAL A 112 7.88 -0.63 1.14
C VAL A 112 8.60 -1.26 2.32
N ARG A 113 9.45 -0.51 3.02
CA ARG A 113 10.05 -0.95 4.29
C ARG A 113 9.07 -0.69 5.41
N SER A 114 8.63 -1.74 6.11
CA SER A 114 7.77 -1.59 7.30
C SER A 114 8.51 -1.73 8.63
N LYS A 115 9.73 -2.28 8.57
CA LYS A 115 10.64 -2.41 9.70
C LYS A 115 12.06 -2.42 9.20
N SER A 116 12.95 -1.74 9.91
CA SER A 116 14.40 -1.91 9.79
C SER A 116 15.05 -1.67 11.15
N ASN A 117 15.93 -2.57 11.58
CA ASN A 117 16.80 -2.35 12.74
C ASN A 117 18.27 -2.10 12.35
N ILE A 118 18.54 -1.95 11.06
CA ILE A 118 19.88 -1.77 10.48
C ILE A 118 19.99 -0.58 9.53
N GLY A 119 19.02 0.33 9.57
CA GLY A 119 18.96 1.51 8.72
C GLY A 119 17.60 2.19 8.83
N PRO A 120 17.29 3.15 7.95
CA PRO A 120 15.98 3.79 7.89
C PRO A 120 14.86 2.76 7.71
N ASP A 121 13.73 3.00 8.38
CA ASP A 121 12.54 2.15 8.38
C ASP A 121 11.35 2.79 7.64
N ASP A 122 11.59 3.90 6.93
CA ASP A 122 10.62 4.61 6.10
C ASP A 122 10.90 4.45 4.59
N GLY A 123 9.93 4.90 3.80
CA GLY A 123 10.00 4.93 2.34
C GLY A 123 9.92 3.57 1.66
N GLY A 124 10.20 3.59 0.36
CA GLY A 124 10.14 2.43 -0.51
C GLY A 124 10.60 2.75 -1.93
N ILE A 125 10.34 1.82 -2.84
CA ILE A 125 10.60 2.00 -4.27
C ILE A 125 9.36 1.58 -5.08
N GLY A 126 9.00 2.42 -6.05
CA GLY A 126 8.00 2.05 -7.04
C GLY A 126 8.54 1.00 -8.00
N TYR A 127 7.68 0.12 -8.50
CA TYR A 127 8.06 -0.80 -9.56
C TYR A 127 6.87 -1.18 -10.43
N GLU A 128 7.17 -1.70 -11.61
CA GLU A 128 6.20 -2.31 -12.50
C GLU A 128 6.70 -3.67 -13.01
N LEU A 129 5.79 -4.47 -13.55
CA LEU A 129 6.09 -5.77 -14.13
C LEU A 129 5.93 -5.66 -15.64
N THR A 130 7.03 -5.84 -16.38
CA THR A 130 7.05 -5.83 -17.84
C THR A 130 7.41 -7.21 -18.38
N GLN A 131 7.05 -7.51 -19.62
CA GLN A 131 7.54 -8.71 -20.31
C GLN A 131 8.81 -8.35 -21.07
N ALA A 132 9.84 -9.17 -20.95
CA ALA A 132 11.10 -9.00 -21.65
C ALA A 132 11.63 -10.34 -22.14
N GLU A 133 12.33 -10.32 -23.27
CA GLU A 133 13.04 -11.50 -23.77
C GLU A 133 14.27 -11.75 -22.89
N ALA A 134 14.25 -12.85 -22.13
CA ALA A 134 15.33 -13.25 -21.21
C ALA A 134 16.44 -14.04 -21.93
N ALA A 135 16.07 -14.75 -22.99
CA ALA A 135 16.95 -15.42 -23.94
C ALA A 135 16.20 -15.58 -25.26
N LEU A 136 16.90 -15.93 -26.34
CA LEU A 136 16.31 -16.03 -27.69
C LEU A 136 15.03 -16.90 -27.69
N GLY A 137 13.88 -16.28 -27.94
CA GLY A 137 12.55 -16.90 -27.93
C GLY A 137 11.94 -17.18 -26.55
N LEU A 138 12.62 -16.86 -25.46
CA LEU A 138 12.16 -17.04 -24.08
C LEU A 138 11.77 -15.70 -23.45
N TRP A 139 10.47 -15.46 -23.36
CA TRP A 139 9.90 -14.29 -22.70
C TRP A 139 9.66 -14.57 -21.22
N ALA A 140 10.04 -13.61 -20.37
CA ALA A 140 9.86 -13.68 -18.93
C ALA A 140 9.41 -12.34 -18.36
N THR A 141 8.78 -12.42 -17.18
CA THR A 141 8.45 -11.23 -16.39
C THR A 141 9.72 -10.61 -15.83
N ARG A 142 9.87 -9.30 -16.03
CA ARG A 142 10.94 -8.47 -15.49
C ARG A 142 10.36 -7.39 -14.59
N ILE A 143 11.06 -7.09 -13.51
CA ILE A 143 10.78 -5.93 -12.67
C ILE A 143 11.48 -4.71 -13.26
N GLU A 144 10.72 -3.65 -13.51
CA GLU A 144 11.25 -2.34 -13.84
C GLU A 144 11.11 -1.43 -12.60
N TRP A 145 12.25 -0.96 -12.11
CA TRP A 145 12.31 -0.11 -10.92
C TRP A 145 12.04 1.34 -11.29
N LEU A 146 11.10 1.95 -10.58
CA LEU A 146 10.68 3.34 -10.75
C LEU A 146 11.32 4.20 -9.64
N SER A 147 10.83 5.42 -9.48
CA SER A 147 11.33 6.36 -8.48
C SER A 147 11.17 5.85 -7.03
N PRO A 148 12.08 6.24 -6.12
CA PRO A 148 11.86 6.10 -4.68
C PRO A 148 10.56 6.78 -4.25
N VAL A 149 9.94 6.24 -3.22
CA VAL A 149 8.77 6.85 -2.56
C VAL A 149 9.10 7.17 -1.12
N GLU A 150 8.62 8.31 -0.64
CA GLU A 150 8.81 8.79 0.72
C GLU A 150 7.53 8.62 1.55
N GLY A 151 7.71 8.49 2.86
CA GLY A 151 6.62 8.37 3.82
C GLY A 151 6.64 7.07 4.62
N SER A 152 5.78 7.00 5.63
CA SER A 152 5.67 5.81 6.48
C SER A 152 5.07 4.63 5.72
N ALA A 153 5.44 3.40 6.13
CA ALA A 153 4.87 2.20 5.53
C ALA A 153 3.34 2.16 5.61
N ARG A 154 2.79 2.63 6.74
CA ARG A 154 1.35 2.71 6.97
C ARG A 154 0.69 3.64 5.96
N THR A 155 1.26 4.82 5.73
CA THR A 155 0.72 5.81 4.78
C THR A 155 0.79 5.28 3.35
N LEU A 156 1.94 4.72 2.95
CA LEU A 156 2.16 4.23 1.59
C LEU A 156 1.24 3.04 1.24
N ILE A 157 1.06 2.11 2.18
CA ILE A 157 0.18 0.95 2.00
C ILE A 157 -1.28 1.39 2.01
N ALA A 158 -1.70 2.27 2.93
CA ALA A 158 -3.06 2.80 2.94
C ALA A 158 -3.39 3.54 1.64
N ARG A 159 -2.42 4.28 1.07
CA ARG A 159 -2.58 4.95 -0.23
C ARG A 159 -2.70 3.94 -1.38
N ALA A 160 -1.92 2.87 -1.39
CA ALA A 160 -1.98 1.85 -2.43
C ALA A 160 -3.27 1.00 -2.37
N GLU A 161 -3.74 0.71 -1.15
CA GLU A 161 -4.99 -0.02 -0.90
C GLU A 161 -6.23 0.87 -0.96
N ALA A 162 -6.05 2.19 -1.10
CA ALA A 162 -7.16 3.09 -1.32
C ALA A 162 -7.79 2.75 -2.67
N VAL A 163 -8.97 2.15 -2.61
CA VAL A 163 -9.88 2.17 -3.74
C VAL A 163 -10.37 3.62 -3.78
N PRO A 164 -10.10 4.41 -4.85
CA PRO A 164 -10.85 5.63 -5.07
C PRO A 164 -12.33 5.26 -4.97
N GLU A 165 -13.12 6.14 -4.39
CA GLU A 165 -14.57 6.02 -4.47
C GLU A 165 -14.97 6.22 -5.94
N GLU A 166 -14.74 5.21 -6.78
CA GLU A 166 -15.22 5.05 -8.14
C GLU A 166 -16.72 4.76 -8.06
N ASP A 167 -17.44 5.80 -7.66
CA ASP A 167 -18.83 6.13 -7.96
C ASP A 167 -19.29 7.36 -7.15
N ALA A 168 -18.52 7.83 -6.16
CA ALA A 168 -18.83 9.05 -5.43
C ALA A 168 -18.53 10.35 -6.22
N GLY A 169 -18.15 10.27 -7.49
CA GLY A 169 -18.13 11.41 -8.39
C GLY A 169 -19.47 11.57 -9.12
N GLY A 170 -19.98 10.48 -9.70
CA GLY A 170 -21.26 10.44 -10.42
C GLY A 170 -22.45 10.38 -9.48
N GLU A 171 -22.51 9.38 -8.59
CA GLU A 171 -23.61 9.23 -7.63
C GLU A 171 -23.68 10.41 -6.65
N LEU A 172 -22.55 11.03 -6.29
CA LEU A 172 -22.57 12.23 -5.46
C LEU A 172 -23.09 13.44 -6.22
N GLU A 173 -22.72 13.61 -7.49
CA GLU A 173 -23.21 14.72 -8.30
C GLU A 173 -24.69 14.54 -8.64
N GLU A 174 -25.13 13.32 -8.92
CA GLU A 174 -26.54 12.95 -9.05
C GLU A 174 -27.30 13.15 -7.74
N ALA A 175 -26.73 12.76 -6.59
CA ALA A 175 -27.32 13.01 -5.28
C ALA A 175 -27.39 14.51 -4.93
N LYS A 176 -26.40 15.32 -5.36
CA LYS A 176 -26.45 16.78 -5.22
C LYS A 176 -27.56 17.36 -6.09
N ASN A 177 -27.65 16.98 -7.36
CA ASN A 177 -28.70 17.44 -8.26
C ASN A 177 -30.09 17.06 -7.74
N PHE A 178 -30.25 15.80 -7.34
CA PHE A 178 -31.46 15.30 -6.70
C PHE A 178 -31.84 16.10 -5.45
N LEU A 179 -30.88 16.36 -4.55
CA LEU A 179 -31.14 17.10 -3.32
C LEU A 179 -31.44 18.59 -3.58
N CYS A 180 -30.81 19.18 -4.59
CA CYS A 180 -31.13 20.54 -5.05
C CYS A 180 -32.54 20.62 -5.63
N ASP A 181 -32.92 19.71 -6.51
CA ASP A 181 -34.25 19.66 -7.13
C ASP A 181 -35.32 19.43 -6.05
N LEU A 182 -35.10 18.47 -5.16
CA LEU A 182 -36.05 18.12 -4.10
C LEU A 182 -36.32 19.28 -3.12
N LEU A 183 -35.30 20.10 -2.81
CA LEU A 183 -35.42 21.24 -1.90
C LEU A 183 -35.70 22.57 -2.61
N SER A 184 -35.81 22.58 -3.95
CA SER A 184 -36.05 23.80 -4.74
C SER A 184 -37.44 24.38 -4.54
N ASP A 185 -38.44 23.50 -4.34
CA ASP A 185 -39.85 23.88 -4.10
C ASP A 185 -40.13 24.29 -2.64
N GLY A 186 -39.17 24.09 -1.74
CA GLY A 186 -39.28 24.47 -0.34
C GLY A 186 -38.56 23.51 0.61
N PRO A 187 -38.45 23.89 1.90
CA PRO A 187 -37.74 23.09 2.88
C PRO A 187 -38.52 21.83 3.27
N LEU A 188 -37.82 20.71 3.39
CA LEU A 188 -38.39 19.41 3.76
C LEU A 188 -37.77 18.87 5.04
N THR A 189 -38.47 18.00 5.76
CA THR A 189 -37.91 17.34 6.94
C THR A 189 -36.91 16.27 6.53
N ALA A 190 -35.93 15.99 7.41
CA ALA A 190 -34.96 14.91 7.18
C ALA A 190 -35.62 13.53 6.96
N LYS A 191 -36.84 13.33 7.46
CA LYS A 191 -37.61 12.09 7.29
C LYS A 191 -38.18 11.98 5.87
N GLU A 192 -38.69 13.09 5.32
CA GLU A 192 -39.20 13.16 3.94
C GLU A 192 -38.05 12.99 2.95
N VAL A 193 -36.97 13.76 3.13
CA VAL A 193 -35.75 13.65 2.29
C VAL A 193 -35.20 12.22 2.28
N LYS A 194 -35.25 11.52 3.41
CA LYS A 194 -34.82 10.12 3.48
C LYS A 194 -35.73 9.18 2.71
N ALA A 195 -37.04 9.34 2.83
CA ALA A 195 -37.99 8.52 2.10
C ALA A 195 -37.85 8.70 0.58
N ASP A 196 -37.67 9.93 0.12
CA ASP A 196 -37.49 10.24 -1.30
C ASP A 196 -36.13 9.76 -1.82
N ALA A 197 -35.06 9.89 -1.03
CA ALA A 197 -33.74 9.36 -1.38
C ALA A 197 -33.72 7.83 -1.49
N ASP A 198 -34.35 7.13 -0.54
CA ASP A 198 -34.49 5.68 -0.56
C ASP A 198 -35.29 5.24 -1.80
N GLY A 199 -36.32 6.00 -2.18
CA GLY A 199 -37.11 5.76 -3.40
C GLY A 199 -36.35 6.02 -4.71
N ALA A 200 -35.41 6.97 -4.70
CA ALA A 200 -34.52 7.30 -5.83
C ALA A 200 -33.28 6.39 -5.91
N GLY A 201 -33.09 5.47 -4.95
CA GLY A 201 -31.98 4.52 -4.96
C GLY A 201 -30.67 5.06 -4.38
N PHE A 202 -30.68 6.23 -3.73
CA PHE A 202 -29.49 6.79 -3.10
C PHE A 202 -29.25 6.20 -1.71
N ALA A 203 -28.01 5.80 -1.44
CA ALA A 203 -27.61 5.47 -0.08
C ALA A 203 -27.67 6.72 0.82
N TRP A 204 -28.24 6.60 2.03
CA TRP A 204 -28.38 7.74 2.96
C TRP A 204 -27.07 8.48 3.25
N ARG A 205 -25.94 7.76 3.28
CA ARG A 205 -24.61 8.36 3.45
C ARG A 205 -24.20 9.29 2.31
N THR A 206 -24.63 9.01 1.08
CA THR A 206 -24.37 9.85 -0.11
C THR A 206 -25.17 11.15 -0.04
N ILE A 207 -26.41 11.10 0.43
CA ILE A 207 -27.25 12.29 0.68
C ILE A 207 -26.70 13.16 1.81
N GLU A 208 -26.23 12.56 2.91
CA GLU A 208 -25.60 13.31 4.00
C GLU A 208 -24.32 14.04 3.55
N ARG A 209 -23.59 13.45 2.60
CA ARG A 209 -22.42 14.07 1.98
C ARG A 209 -22.82 15.19 1.02
N ALA A 210 -23.81 14.96 0.14
CA ALA A 210 -24.35 15.99 -0.77
C ALA A 210 -24.85 17.22 0.01
N LYS A 211 -25.58 16.99 1.12
CA LYS A 211 -26.03 18.04 2.05
C LYS A 211 -24.87 18.92 2.53
N ARG A 212 -23.74 18.31 2.92
CA ARG A 212 -22.56 19.03 3.41
C ARG A 212 -21.86 19.82 2.30
N GLU A 213 -21.73 19.25 1.11
CA GLU A 213 -21.09 19.90 -0.06
C GLU A 213 -21.93 21.07 -0.59
N LEU A 214 -23.26 20.93 -0.57
CA LEU A 214 -24.20 21.99 -1.00
C LEU A 214 -24.42 23.07 0.06
N GLY A 215 -23.93 22.88 1.29
CA GLY A 215 -24.17 23.80 2.39
C GLY A 215 -25.64 23.87 2.82
N VAL A 216 -26.39 22.78 2.69
CA VAL A 216 -27.80 22.70 3.10
C VAL A 216 -27.89 22.80 4.63
N GLU A 217 -28.61 23.82 5.09
CA GLU A 217 -28.77 24.14 6.50
C GLU A 217 -29.93 23.36 7.11
N ALA A 218 -29.72 22.81 8.31
CA ALA A 218 -30.81 22.23 9.10
C ALA A 218 -31.35 23.29 10.06
N ILE A 219 -32.56 23.78 9.81
CA ILE A 219 -33.22 24.80 10.62
C ILE A 219 -34.35 24.14 11.41
N ARG A 220 -34.49 24.49 12.69
CA ARG A 220 -35.59 23.98 13.53
C ARG A 220 -36.79 24.92 13.42
N THR A 221 -37.91 24.38 12.96
CA THR A 221 -39.17 25.08 12.73
C THR A 221 -40.26 24.51 13.64
N GLY A 222 -41.11 25.35 14.25
CA GLY A 222 -42.24 24.88 15.09
C GLY A 222 -42.05 24.89 16.62
N GLY A 223 -41.18 25.74 17.17
CA GLY A 223 -41.06 25.95 18.63
C GLY A 223 -40.28 24.87 19.38
N LEU A 224 -40.17 25.05 20.71
CA LEU A 224 -39.44 24.17 21.63
C LEU A 224 -40.28 22.94 22.02
N GLY A 225 -39.66 21.76 22.12
CA GLY A 225 -40.33 20.51 22.50
C GLY A 225 -40.86 19.69 21.30
N LYS A 226 -41.89 18.87 21.52
CA LYS A 226 -42.43 17.90 20.55
C LYS A 226 -43.07 18.51 19.30
N SER A 227 -43.29 19.83 19.27
CA SER A 227 -43.86 20.56 18.13
C SER A 227 -42.81 21.00 17.10
N GLY A 228 -41.52 20.98 17.48
CA GLY A 228 -40.43 21.41 16.60
C GLY A 228 -39.93 20.29 15.71
N ARG A 229 -39.75 20.58 14.42
CA ARG A 229 -39.16 19.69 13.41
C ARG A 229 -37.92 20.32 12.80
N TRP A 230 -36.99 19.49 12.37
CA TRP A 230 -35.79 19.93 11.65
C TRP A 230 -36.04 19.84 10.16
N GLU A 231 -36.04 20.99 9.51
CA GLU A 231 -36.21 21.13 8.06
C GLU A 231 -34.85 21.45 7.43
N TRP A 232 -34.63 20.94 6.22
CA TRP A 232 -33.43 21.18 5.43
C TRP A 232 -33.72 22.28 4.42
N HIS A 233 -32.86 23.29 4.39
CA HIS A 233 -32.98 24.47 3.55
C HIS A 233 -31.77 24.57 2.64
N LEU A 234 -32.01 24.81 1.34
CA LEU A 234 -30.93 25.25 0.47
C LEU A 234 -30.42 26.62 0.95
N PRO A 235 -29.10 26.86 0.92
CA PRO A 235 -28.55 28.16 1.28
C PRO A 235 -29.07 29.21 0.28
N LEU A 236 -29.41 30.41 0.79
CA LEU A 236 -29.88 31.53 -0.04
C LEU A 236 -28.80 32.10 -0.99
N ARG A 237 -27.66 31.43 -1.13
CA ARG A 237 -26.56 31.76 -2.06
C ARG A 237 -25.79 30.47 -2.40
N PRO A 238 -25.55 30.15 -3.68
CA PRO A 238 -24.73 29.00 -4.03
C PRO A 238 -23.30 29.19 -3.52
N PRO A 239 -22.62 28.14 -3.01
CA PRO A 239 -21.21 28.21 -2.64
C PRO A 239 -20.37 28.55 -3.87
N GLU A 240 -19.41 29.48 -3.73
CA GLU A 240 -18.45 29.79 -4.80
C GLU A 240 -17.70 28.51 -5.19
N MET A 241 -17.88 28.06 -6.43
CA MET A 241 -17.08 26.97 -6.98
C MET A 241 -15.60 27.39 -6.99
N PRO A 242 -14.66 26.52 -6.56
CA PRO A 242 -13.25 26.84 -6.66
C PRO A 242 -12.88 27.08 -8.12
N LYS A 243 -12.29 28.25 -8.38
CA LYS A 243 -11.86 28.70 -9.71
C LYS A 243 -11.04 27.61 -10.38
N THR A 244 -11.51 27.16 -11.54
CA THR A 244 -10.75 26.33 -12.46
C THR A 244 -9.40 27.02 -12.72
N ALA A 245 -8.31 26.36 -12.34
CA ALA A 245 -6.98 26.89 -12.56
C ALA A 245 -6.77 27.07 -14.07
N THR A 246 -6.66 28.34 -14.42
CA THR A 246 -6.44 28.88 -15.75
C THR A 246 -5.20 28.25 -16.37
N GLN A 247 -5.27 27.88 -17.65
CA GLN A 247 -4.12 27.57 -18.48
C GLN A 247 -3.05 28.66 -18.28
N LYS A 248 -1.96 28.32 -17.60
CA LYS A 248 -0.78 29.19 -17.51
C LYS A 248 0.30 28.56 -18.37
N GLY A 249 0.53 29.18 -19.53
CA GLY A 249 1.53 28.78 -20.51
C GLY A 249 2.90 28.59 -19.87
N TRP A 250 3.44 27.39 -20.03
CA TRP A 250 4.81 27.07 -19.67
C TRP A 250 5.75 27.69 -20.72
N ARG A 251 6.47 28.73 -20.32
CA ARG A 251 7.63 29.25 -21.06
C ARG A 251 8.79 28.28 -20.87
N SER A 252 9.31 27.73 -21.96
CA SER A 252 10.61 27.05 -21.96
C SER A 252 11.68 28.00 -21.45
N LYS A 253 12.36 27.61 -20.38
CA LYS A 253 13.71 28.11 -20.11
C LYS A 253 14.67 27.02 -20.54
N GLU A 254 15.33 27.31 -21.65
CA GLU A 254 16.57 26.67 -22.06
C GLU A 254 17.65 26.87 -20.98
N ASN A 255 18.50 25.85 -20.85
CA ASN A 255 19.81 25.79 -20.20
C ASN A 255 19.93 25.09 -18.83
N LEU A 256 20.67 23.98 -18.91
CA LEU A 256 21.60 23.36 -17.94
C LEU A 256 20.99 22.31 -16.98
N ALA A 257 21.48 21.06 -16.89
CA ALA A 257 22.75 20.48 -17.34
C ALA A 257 22.61 19.03 -17.80
N VAL A 258 23.26 18.73 -18.92
CA VAL A 258 23.57 17.39 -19.42
C VAL A 258 24.85 16.94 -18.73
N LEU A 259 24.80 15.85 -17.97
CA LEU A 259 25.94 14.99 -17.66
C LEU A 259 25.47 13.59 -18.07
N GLY A 260 26.00 12.90 -19.06
CA GLY A 260 27.26 13.01 -19.77
C GLY A 260 27.54 11.57 -20.20
N ASN A 261 27.14 11.24 -21.43
CA ASN A 261 27.41 9.95 -22.02
C ASN A 261 28.84 9.98 -22.58
N ALA A 262 29.73 9.13 -22.08
CA ALA A 262 30.93 8.73 -22.81
C ALA A 262 31.49 7.43 -22.23
N ALA A 263 31.54 6.43 -23.10
CA ALA A 263 32.40 5.27 -22.95
C ALA A 263 33.86 5.71 -22.71
N SER A 264 34.51 5.11 -21.73
CA SER A 264 35.97 4.99 -21.70
C SER A 264 36.35 3.61 -21.19
N VAL A 265 37.13 2.93 -22.02
CA VAL A 265 37.65 1.58 -21.90
C VAL A 265 38.71 1.48 -20.81
N ALA A 266 38.52 0.51 -19.92
CA ALA A 266 39.46 -0.37 -19.18
C ALA A 266 40.79 0.14 -18.55
N LYS A 267 41.02 -0.30 -17.30
CA LYS A 267 42.17 -1.18 -16.97
C LYS A 267 41.91 -2.07 -15.74
N PRO A 268 42.43 -3.31 -15.67
CA PRO A 268 42.18 -4.28 -14.60
C PRO A 268 43.01 -4.02 -13.34
N LEU A 269 42.50 -4.52 -12.21
CA LEU A 269 43.18 -4.56 -10.90
C LEU A 269 44.46 -5.43 -10.96
N PRO A 270 45.56 -5.02 -10.30
CA PRO A 270 46.76 -5.86 -10.16
C PRO A 270 46.52 -7.02 -9.16
N PRO A 271 47.22 -8.15 -9.34
CA PRO A 271 47.01 -9.36 -8.54
C PRO A 271 47.61 -9.28 -7.13
N ASP A 272 46.99 -10.01 -6.22
CA ASP A 272 47.41 -10.24 -4.85
C ASP A 272 48.84 -10.80 -4.78
N THR A 273 49.69 -10.17 -3.97
CA THR A 273 50.97 -10.75 -3.55
C THR A 273 50.83 -11.31 -2.13
N GLU A 274 50.99 -12.61 -2.02
CA GLU A 274 51.31 -13.33 -0.79
C GLU A 274 52.61 -12.82 -0.14
N GLY A 275 52.70 -12.94 1.19
CA GLY A 275 53.95 -13.10 1.92
C GLY A 275 54.28 -12.02 2.96
N PHE A 276 53.80 -12.19 4.19
CA PHE A 276 54.58 -12.58 5.40
C PHE A 276 53.64 -12.78 6.59
#